data_AF-A0A549T432-F1
#
_entry.id   AF-A0A549T432-F1
#
_cell.length_a   1.000
_cell.length_b   1.000
_cell.length_c   1.000
_cell.angle_alpha   90.00
_cell.angle_beta   90.00
_cell.angle_gamma   90.00
#
_symmetry.space_group_name_H-M   'P 1'
#
loop_
_entity.id
_entity.type
_entity.pdbx_description
1 polymer ?
#
loop_
_entity_poly.entity_id
_entity_poly.type
_entity_poly.pdbx_seq_one_letter_code
_entity_poly.pdbx_strand_id
1 'polypeptide(L)'
;MNKTIAAIIITAVLSGCQTADETLTTSSTPISVTGATASAIAGDMASRLAEQVGPAGTTTLKMDKDTSEYAAALEAALKGWGYTVIADGKVGKDQKPVEVAWSIDSFDGQVLARISTPAIALGRAYTATSAGATPASPLSIMQRN
;
A
#
# COMPACT_ATOMS: atom_id res chain seq x y z
N MET A 1 48.98 -53.60 5.07
CA MET A 1 47.94 -53.29 6.09
C MET A 1 47.81 -51.78 6.14
N ASN A 2 46.68 -51.29 5.64
CA ASN A 2 46.57 -50.03 4.92
C ASN A 2 45.34 -49.29 5.47
N LYS A 3 45.55 -48.05 5.91
CA LYS A 3 44.61 -46.93 5.85
C LYS A 3 43.23 -47.23 6.45
N THR A 4 43.07 -46.92 7.74
CA THR A 4 41.79 -46.82 8.44
C THR A 4 40.94 -45.71 7.83
N ILE A 5 40.23 -46.09 6.78
CA ILE A 5 39.03 -45.45 6.25
C ILE A 5 37.92 -45.65 7.28
N ALA A 6 37.34 -44.57 7.78
CA ALA A 6 35.89 -44.34 7.83
C ALA A 6 35.58 -43.26 8.87
N ALA A 7 35.30 -42.07 8.34
CA ALA A 7 34.63 -41.01 9.04
C ALA A 7 33.26 -41.48 9.55
N ILE A 8 32.98 -41.29 10.84
CA ILE A 8 31.70 -41.22 11.56
C ILE A 8 32.18 -40.81 12.97
N ILE A 9 31.92 -39.62 13.50
CA ILE A 9 30.75 -39.32 14.34
C ILE A 9 30.55 -37.79 14.31
N ILE A 10 29.42 -37.42 13.72
CA ILE A 10 28.76 -36.13 13.81
C ILE A 10 28.12 -36.06 15.20
N THR A 11 28.60 -35.19 16.09
CA THR A 11 27.87 -34.81 17.31
C THR A 11 28.26 -33.41 17.77
N ALA A 12 27.42 -32.42 17.44
CA ALA A 12 27.01 -31.38 18.37
C ALA A 12 25.76 -30.70 17.80
N VAL A 13 24.62 -31.12 18.33
CA VAL A 13 23.29 -30.61 18.08
C VAL A 13 23.27 -29.12 18.43
N LEU A 14 23.18 -28.24 17.43
CA LEU A 14 22.66 -26.90 17.67
C LEU A 14 21.14 -27.04 17.81
N SER A 15 20.67 -27.05 19.05
CA SER A 15 19.25 -26.95 19.38
C SER A 15 18.74 -25.56 18.98
N GLY A 16 18.29 -25.41 17.74
CA GLY A 16 17.44 -24.29 17.35
C GLY A 16 16.02 -24.56 17.86
N CYS A 17 15.37 -23.56 18.44
CA CYS A 17 13.93 -23.60 18.65
C CYS A 17 13.25 -23.76 17.29
N GLN A 18 12.68 -24.93 17.05
CA GLN A 18 11.79 -25.18 15.92
C GLN A 18 10.46 -24.50 16.26
N THR A 19 10.23 -23.29 15.73
CA THR A 19 8.88 -22.75 15.63
C THR A 19 8.10 -23.70 14.74
N ALA A 20 6.92 -24.13 15.21
CA ALA A 20 6.07 -25.08 14.51
C ALA A 20 5.89 -24.65 13.04
N ASP A 21 6.13 -25.60 12.14
CA ASP A 21 5.73 -25.51 10.74
C ASP A 21 4.20 -25.61 10.73
N GLU A 22 3.53 -24.48 10.96
CA GLU A 22 2.15 -24.31 10.58
C GLU A 22 2.14 -24.44 9.05
N THR A 23 1.65 -25.58 8.57
CA THR A 23 1.50 -25.89 7.15
C THR A 23 0.97 -24.67 6.39
N LEU A 24 1.88 -23.97 5.70
CA LEU A 24 1.61 -22.80 4.87
C LEU A 24 0.82 -23.24 3.64
N THR A 25 -0.47 -23.45 3.82
CA THR A 25 -1.43 -23.39 2.71
C THR A 25 -1.75 -21.93 2.43
N THR A 26 -0.73 -21.14 2.09
CA THR A 26 -0.93 -19.79 1.56
C THR A 26 -1.24 -19.89 0.08
N SER A 27 -2.41 -20.46 -0.24
CA SER A 27 -3.08 -20.08 -1.48
C SER A 27 -3.78 -18.76 -1.17
N SER A 28 -3.00 -17.68 -1.06
CA SER A 28 -3.56 -16.34 -0.98
C SER A 28 -4.16 -16.06 -2.35
N THR A 29 -5.46 -16.29 -2.49
CA THR A 29 -6.22 -15.68 -3.56
C THR A 29 -5.86 -14.19 -3.57
N PRO A 30 -5.46 -13.62 -4.71
CA PRO A 30 -5.16 -12.19 -4.79
C PRO A 30 -6.30 -11.42 -4.14
N ILE A 31 -6.01 -10.63 -3.10
CA ILE A 31 -7.03 -9.83 -2.44
C ILE A 31 -7.54 -8.87 -3.50
N SER A 32 -8.77 -9.09 -3.97
CA SER A 32 -9.43 -8.16 -4.86
C SER A 32 -9.84 -6.95 -4.02
N VAL A 33 -9.14 -5.83 -4.21
CA VAL A 33 -9.40 -4.61 -3.45
C VAL A 33 -10.68 -3.95 -3.96
N THR A 34 -11.80 -4.32 -3.33
CA THR A 34 -13.15 -3.94 -3.75
C THR A 34 -13.95 -3.42 -2.55
N GLY A 35 -15.04 -2.71 -2.84
CA GLY A 35 -16.06 -2.24 -1.91
C GLY A 35 -15.50 -1.52 -0.69
N ALA A 36 -15.79 -2.09 0.49
CA ALA A 36 -15.42 -1.51 1.78
C ALA A 36 -13.91 -1.42 1.97
N THR A 37 -13.13 -2.38 1.45
CA THR A 37 -11.67 -2.38 1.58
C THR A 37 -11.06 -1.24 0.76
N ALA A 38 -11.48 -1.09 -0.50
CA ALA A 38 -11.04 0.02 -1.36
C ALA A 38 -11.34 1.39 -0.72
N SER A 39 -12.57 1.56 -0.22
CA SER A 39 -13.02 2.80 0.41
C SER A 39 -12.27 3.13 1.70
N ALA A 40 -12.03 2.14 2.56
CA ALA A 40 -11.29 2.32 3.81
C ALA A 40 -9.82 2.74 3.55
N ILE A 41 -9.15 2.07 2.61
CA ILE A 41 -7.76 2.39 2.25
C ILE A 41 -7.68 3.78 1.61
N ALA A 42 -8.58 4.09 0.68
CA ALA A 42 -8.64 5.40 0.03
C ALA A 42 -8.86 6.54 1.04
N GLY A 43 -9.78 6.34 2.00
CA GLY A 43 -10.05 7.29 3.07
C GLY A 43 -8.84 7.56 3.96
N ASP A 44 -8.14 6.51 4.41
CA ASP A 44 -6.91 6.67 5.20
C ASP A 44 -5.84 7.38 4.36
N MET A 45 -5.52 6.92 3.15
CA MET A 45 -4.47 7.52 2.33
C MET A 45 -4.73 8.99 1.97
N ALA A 46 -5.98 9.35 1.66
CA ALA A 46 -6.37 10.74 1.43
C ALA A 46 -6.21 11.60 2.68
N SER A 47 -6.57 11.07 3.86
CA SER A 47 -6.36 11.78 5.13
C SER A 47 -4.89 12.01 5.43
N ARG A 48 -4.04 11.00 5.19
CA ARG A 48 -2.58 11.14 5.35
C ARG A 48 -1.99 12.14 4.39
N LEU A 49 -2.48 12.20 3.16
CA LEU A 49 -2.05 13.24 2.23
C LEU A 49 -2.45 14.64 2.73
N ALA A 50 -3.68 14.82 3.20
CA ALA A 50 -4.15 16.08 3.74
C ALA A 50 -3.35 16.54 4.97
N GLU A 51 -2.97 15.61 5.84
CA GLU A 51 -2.11 15.88 7.00
C GLU A 51 -0.72 16.39 6.59
N GLN A 52 -0.16 15.90 5.48
CA GLN A 52 1.20 16.25 5.05
C GLN A 52 1.25 17.49 4.16
N VAL A 53 0.25 17.69 3.31
CA VAL A 53 0.24 18.77 2.30
C VAL A 53 -0.62 19.96 2.76
N GLY A 54 -1.39 19.78 3.83
CA GLY A 54 -2.29 20.79 4.39
C GLY A 54 -3.68 20.81 3.73
N PRO A 55 -4.64 21.56 4.34
CA PRO A 55 -6.01 21.64 3.87
C PRO A 55 -6.11 22.15 2.43
N ALA A 56 -6.98 21.49 1.69
CA ALA A 56 -7.04 21.47 0.24
C ALA A 56 -7.50 22.73 -0.50
N GLY A 57 -7.86 23.81 0.21
CA GLY A 57 -8.71 24.89 -0.33
C GLY A 57 -8.19 25.59 -1.60
N THR A 58 -6.90 25.47 -1.93
CA THR A 58 -6.32 26.02 -3.17
C THR A 58 -5.63 24.97 -4.05
N THR A 59 -5.47 23.74 -3.57
CA THR A 59 -4.71 22.71 -4.27
C THR A 59 -5.63 21.92 -5.19
N THR A 60 -5.45 22.10 -6.50
CA THR A 60 -6.07 21.23 -7.51
C THR A 60 -5.19 20.02 -7.71
N LEU A 61 -5.75 18.82 -7.58
CA LEU A 61 -5.07 17.56 -7.83
C LEU A 61 -5.49 17.03 -9.21
N LYS A 62 -4.52 16.51 -9.97
CA LYS A 62 -4.79 15.72 -11.18
C LYS A 62 -4.38 14.29 -10.90
N MET A 63 -5.27 13.34 -11.13
CA MET A 63 -4.94 11.92 -11.06
C MET A 63 -5.46 11.22 -12.31
N ASP A 64 -4.73 10.20 -12.74
CA ASP A 64 -5.28 9.26 -13.70
C ASP A 64 -6.19 8.28 -12.98
N LYS A 65 -7.30 7.92 -13.61
CA LYS A 65 -8.26 6.98 -13.07
C LYS A 65 -8.45 5.84 -14.06
N ASP A 66 -8.29 4.63 -13.54
CA ASP A 66 -8.59 3.41 -14.27
C ASP A 66 -10.01 2.92 -13.89
N THR A 67 -10.34 1.69 -14.27
CA THR A 67 -11.63 1.08 -13.96
C THR A 67 -11.67 0.44 -12.56
N SER A 68 -10.65 0.64 -11.72
CA SER A 68 -10.61 0.05 -10.38
C SER A 68 -11.52 0.78 -9.40
N GLU A 69 -12.10 0.02 -8.47
CA GLU A 69 -12.91 0.58 -7.38
C GLU A 69 -12.06 1.47 -6.46
N TYR A 70 -10.77 1.16 -6.32
CA TYR A 70 -9.84 1.97 -5.54
C TYR A 70 -9.65 3.36 -6.16
N ALA A 71 -9.46 3.49 -7.48
CA ALA A 71 -9.32 4.78 -8.13
C ALA A 71 -10.53 5.68 -7.92
N ALA A 72 -11.74 5.12 -8.05
CA ALA A 72 -12.98 5.84 -7.80
C ALA A 72 -13.13 6.24 -6.32
N ALA A 73 -12.80 5.33 -5.39
CA ALA A 73 -12.83 5.61 -3.96
C ALA A 73 -11.80 6.67 -3.56
N LEU A 74 -10.60 6.66 -4.14
CA LEU A 74 -9.55 7.62 -3.87
C LEU A 74 -9.93 9.02 -4.35
N GLU A 75 -10.49 9.14 -5.56
CA GLU A 75 -11.02 10.40 -6.07
C GLU A 75 -12.09 10.97 -5.11
N ALA A 76 -13.04 10.14 -4.69
CA ALA A 76 -14.10 10.54 -3.77
C ALA A 76 -13.54 10.96 -2.39
N ALA A 77 -12.57 10.22 -1.86
CA ALA A 77 -11.94 10.52 -0.58
C ALA A 77 -11.15 11.84 -0.63
N LEU A 78 -10.38 12.08 -1.68
CA LEU A 78 -9.65 13.34 -1.88
C LEU A 78 -10.62 14.53 -1.99
N LYS A 79 -11.73 14.38 -2.73
CA LYS A 79 -12.80 15.39 -2.77
C LYS A 79 -13.43 15.61 -1.40
N GLY A 80 -13.65 14.55 -0.61
CA GLY A 80 -14.16 14.63 0.76
C GLY A 80 -13.24 15.39 1.72
N TRP A 81 -11.93 15.34 1.49
CA TRP A 81 -10.93 16.16 2.21
C TRP A 81 -10.82 17.61 1.69
N GLY A 82 -11.63 17.98 0.69
CA GLY A 82 -11.75 19.33 0.16
C GLY A 82 -10.90 19.61 -1.09
N TYR A 83 -10.22 18.62 -1.66
CA TYR A 83 -9.44 18.82 -2.88
C TYR A 83 -10.33 18.96 -4.10
N THR A 84 -9.96 19.88 -5.00
CA THR A 84 -10.48 19.87 -6.36
C THR A 84 -9.71 18.79 -7.13
N VAL A 85 -10.39 17.72 -7.57
CA VAL A 85 -9.74 16.62 -8.29
C VAL A 85 -10.17 16.59 -9.75
N ILE A 86 -9.20 16.61 -10.65
CA ILE A 86 -9.36 16.42 -12.10
C ILE A 86 -8.95 14.97 -12.41
N ALA A 87 -9.93 14.08 -12.54
CA ALA A 87 -9.74 12.69 -12.98
C ALA A 87 -9.94 12.59 -14.50
N ASP A 88 -8.97 12.01 -15.22
CA ASP A 88 -8.99 11.77 -16.69
C ASP A 88 -9.34 12.99 -17.56
N GLY A 89 -9.18 14.19 -16.99
CA GLY A 89 -9.58 15.44 -17.59
C GLY A 89 -8.42 16.20 -18.22
N LYS A 90 -8.77 17.07 -19.18
CA LYS A 90 -7.86 18.09 -19.70
C LYS A 90 -7.71 19.20 -18.67
N VAL A 91 -6.46 19.57 -18.41
CA VAL A 91 -6.12 20.70 -17.55
C VAL A 91 -6.36 21.98 -18.36
N GLY A 92 -7.04 22.96 -17.78
CA GLY A 92 -7.20 24.29 -18.39
C GLY A 92 -5.82 24.96 -18.55
N LYS A 93 -5.64 25.79 -19.59
CA LYS A 93 -4.33 26.42 -19.90
C LYS A 93 -3.71 27.21 -18.74
N ASP A 94 -4.53 27.73 -17.83
CA ASP A 94 -4.10 28.54 -16.69
C ASP A 94 -4.08 27.77 -15.35
N GLN A 95 -4.41 26.47 -15.36
CA GLN A 95 -4.35 25.63 -14.16
C GLN A 95 -3.02 24.91 -14.06
N LYS A 96 -2.43 24.91 -12.85
CA LYS A 96 -1.25 24.11 -12.50
C LYS A 96 -1.62 23.09 -11.42
N PRO A 97 -2.34 22.00 -11.79
CA PRO A 97 -2.69 20.98 -10.83
C PRO A 97 -1.44 20.22 -10.37
N VAL A 98 -1.46 19.78 -9.13
CA VAL A 98 -0.46 18.86 -8.59
C VAL A 98 -0.82 17.47 -9.09
N GLU A 99 0.11 16.84 -9.80
CA GLU A 99 -0.08 15.46 -10.24
C GLU A 99 -0.03 14.50 -9.04
N VAL A 100 -0.99 13.59 -9.01
CA VAL A 100 -1.12 12.54 -8.02
C VAL A 100 -1.02 11.21 -8.74
N ALA A 101 0.02 10.46 -8.41
CA ALA A 101 0.16 9.07 -8.78
C ALA A 101 -0.22 8.19 -7.59
N TRP A 102 -0.88 7.08 -7.85
CA TRP A 102 -1.28 6.11 -6.83
C TRP A 102 -1.02 4.69 -7.33
N SER A 103 -0.84 3.77 -6.40
CA SER A 103 -0.80 2.34 -6.70
C SER A 103 -1.41 1.56 -5.56
N ILE A 104 -1.99 0.41 -5.90
CA ILE A 104 -2.50 -0.53 -4.92
C ILE A 104 -2.19 -1.94 -5.37
N ASP A 105 -1.51 -2.69 -4.51
CA ASP A 105 -0.98 -4.00 -4.83
C ASP A 105 -1.26 -4.96 -3.67
N SER A 106 -1.71 -6.17 -3.99
CA SER A 106 -1.93 -7.21 -3.00
C SER A 106 -0.70 -8.10 -2.92
N PHE A 107 -0.11 -8.23 -1.73
CA PHE A 107 1.06 -9.06 -1.48
C PHE A 107 0.95 -9.74 -0.11
N ASP A 108 1.12 -11.06 -0.10
CA ASP A 108 1.18 -11.87 1.13
C ASP A 108 0.01 -11.63 2.11
N GLY A 109 -1.23 -11.64 1.58
CA GLY A 109 -2.44 -11.42 2.39
C GLY A 109 -2.63 -9.99 2.89
N GLN A 110 -1.76 -9.06 2.48
CA GLN A 110 -1.87 -7.64 2.76
C GLN A 110 -2.07 -6.85 1.48
N VAL A 111 -2.53 -5.61 1.63
CA VAL A 111 -2.67 -4.64 0.55
C VAL A 111 -1.69 -3.51 0.81
N LEU A 112 -0.76 -3.30 -0.11
CA LEU A 112 0.15 -2.16 -0.10
C LEU A 112 -0.48 -1.04 -0.92
N ALA A 113 -0.77 0.09 -0.28
CA ALA A 113 -1.25 1.27 -0.97
C ALA A 113 -0.18 2.35 -0.96
N ARG A 114 -0.10 3.09 -2.07
CA ARG A 114 0.79 4.24 -2.23
C ARG A 114 0.05 5.40 -2.86
N ILE A 115 0.34 6.61 -2.39
CA ILE A 115 -0.03 7.87 -3.05
C ILE A 115 1.19 8.77 -3.10
N SER A 116 1.39 9.48 -4.19
CA SER A 116 2.52 10.39 -4.33
C SER A 116 2.21 11.60 -5.19
N THR A 117 2.88 12.70 -4.87
CA THR A 117 2.96 13.93 -5.63
C THR A 117 4.43 14.17 -6.00
N PRO A 118 4.75 15.25 -6.75
CA PRO A 118 6.14 15.64 -6.99
C PRO A 118 6.93 15.87 -5.70
N ALA A 119 6.30 16.34 -4.62
CA ALA A 119 6.97 16.73 -3.38
C ALA A 119 6.95 15.64 -2.30
N ILE A 120 6.00 14.69 -2.33
CA ILE A 120 5.88 13.69 -1.28
C ILE A 120 5.38 12.35 -1.81
N ALA A 121 5.81 11.25 -1.20
CA ALA A 121 5.20 9.94 -1.39
C ALA A 121 4.86 9.33 -0.03
N LEU A 122 3.67 8.77 0.06
CA LEU A 122 3.15 8.07 1.22
C LEU A 122 2.89 6.62 0.85
N GLY A 123 3.14 5.70 1.79
CA GLY A 123 2.85 4.29 1.60
C GLY A 123 2.52 3.60 2.91
N ARG A 124 1.61 2.63 2.85
CA ARG A 124 1.22 1.84 4.02
C ARG A 124 0.69 0.46 3.60
N ALA A 125 0.97 -0.56 4.39
CA ALA A 125 0.34 -1.87 4.27
C ALA A 125 -0.96 -1.93 5.09
N TYR A 126 -1.94 -2.67 4.59
CA TYR A 126 -3.25 -2.88 5.21
C TYR A 126 -3.61 -4.37 5.23
N THR A 127 -4.30 -4.78 6.27
CA THR A 127 -5.01 -6.07 6.31
C THR A 127 -6.46 -5.82 5.93
N ALA A 128 -6.96 -6.53 4.91
CA ALA A 128 -8.38 -6.49 4.55
C ALA A 128 -9.22 -7.17 5.64
N THR A 129 -10.36 -6.59 5.98
CA THR A 129 -11.29 -7.10 6.99
C THR A 129 -12.71 -7.12 6.43
N SER A 130 -13.64 -7.81 7.10
CA SER A 130 -15.06 -7.81 6.70
C SER A 130 -15.70 -6.42 6.73
N ALA A 131 -15.15 -5.49 7.52
CA ALA A 131 -15.61 -4.10 7.62
C ALA A 131 -14.83 -3.13 6.71
N GLY A 132 -13.79 -3.59 6.00
CA GLY A 132 -12.96 -2.77 5.14
C GLY A 132 -11.48 -3.13 5.20
N ALA A 133 -10.66 -2.26 5.81
CA ALA A 133 -9.23 -2.46 5.94
C ALA A 133 -8.68 -1.82 7.22
N THR A 134 -7.65 -2.42 7.82
CA THR A 134 -6.94 -1.88 8.98
C THR A 134 -5.45 -1.71 8.67
N PRO A 135 -4.80 -0.62 9.11
CA PRO A 135 -3.34 -0.47 9.02
C PRO A 135 -2.58 -1.67 9.58
N ALA A 136 -1.72 -2.28 8.74
CA ALA A 136 -0.81 -3.35 9.12
C ALA A 136 0.63 -2.86 9.31
N SER A 137 0.93 -1.64 8.85
CA SER A 137 2.23 -0.98 9.06
C SER A 137 2.10 0.47 9.52
N PRO A 138 3.19 1.05 10.08
CA PRO A 138 3.34 2.50 10.16
C PRO A 138 3.22 3.17 8.78
N LEU A 139 2.93 4.48 8.79
CA LEU A 139 2.95 5.29 7.57
C LEU A 139 4.39 5.53 7.14
N SER A 140 4.74 5.14 5.91
CA SER A 140 5.96 5.57 5.26
C SER A 140 5.75 6.94 4.62
N ILE A 141 6.68 7.86 4.86
CA ILE A 141 6.68 9.21 4.30
C ILE A 141 8.04 9.46 3.67
N MET A 142 8.04 9.83 2.39
CA MET A 142 9.23 10.21 1.65
C MET A 142 9.03 11.61 1.06
N GLN A 143 9.79 12.58 1.56
CA GLN A 143 9.85 13.92 0.97
C GLN A 143 10.81 13.90 -0.23
N ARG A 144 10.42 14.56 -1.32
CA ARG A 144 11.21 14.70 -2.54
C ARG A 144 11.66 16.16 -2.63
N ASN A 145 12.95 16.39 -2.35
CA ASN A 145 13.62 17.70 -2.45
C ASN A 145 14.19 17.91 -3.85
#